data_AF-A0A3D2C646-F1
#
_entry.id   AF-A0A3D2C646-F1
#
_cell.length_a   1.000
_cell.length_b   1.000
_cell.length_c   1.000
_cell.angle_alpha   90.00
_cell.angle_beta   90.00
_cell.angle_gamma   90.00
#
_symmetry.space_group_name_H-M   'P 1'
#
loop_
_entity.id
_entity.type
_entity.pdbx_description
1 polymer ?
#
loop_
_entity_poly.entity_id
_entity_poly.type
_entity_poly.pdbx_seq_one_letter_code
_entity_poly.pdbx_strand_id
1 'polypeptide(L)'
;MSCATERAPEADRNVAAVSELLDALDVERTLSLALDPESALQLDQGCQAEPVASARANGPMPVEEVTRWEGPCQLQDGAMLEGSLTLTRTADSQVLSAESLAIVEQGSVEVLLSGAMEMSRIDDLVELNVAMHGCGALGGSCGSTSPPSTVGIDLEYSIFPMDTYPRAYSVSVGGAVDGETMIVSVEGAWKTEQTLCDTEPIEGSLVLDTLPRQTLTLEGSGPCDGCVGWQVEGVAVAPFCLENAW
;
A
#
# COMPACT_ATOMS: atom_id res chain seq x y z
N MET A 1 48.20 12.82 -6.36
CA MET A 1 46.81 12.37 -6.55
C MET A 1 45.99 13.03 -5.47
N SER A 2 45.18 14.00 -5.83
CA SER A 2 44.27 14.68 -4.91
C SER A 2 43.05 13.79 -4.74
N CYS A 3 42.80 13.28 -3.53
CA CYS A 3 41.48 12.78 -3.17
C CYS A 3 40.55 13.99 -3.28
N ALA A 4 39.81 14.10 -4.38
CA ALA A 4 38.64 14.95 -4.39
C ALA A 4 37.77 14.44 -3.24
N THR A 5 37.53 15.27 -2.23
CA THR A 5 36.39 15.09 -1.34
C THR A 5 35.19 14.94 -2.25
N GLU A 6 34.69 13.72 -2.42
CA GLU A 6 33.33 13.46 -2.85
C GLU A 6 32.46 14.24 -1.87
N ARG A 7 32.08 15.45 -2.26
CA ARG A 7 30.96 16.12 -1.63
C ARG A 7 29.79 15.17 -1.85
N ALA A 8 29.12 14.81 -0.77
CA ALA A 8 27.79 14.21 -0.87
C ALA A 8 27.02 15.03 -1.91
N PRO A 9 26.36 14.37 -2.89
CA PRO A 9 25.60 15.10 -3.89
C PRO A 9 24.71 16.11 -3.15
N GLU A 10 24.77 17.38 -3.57
CA GLU A 10 23.85 18.43 -3.11
C GLU A 10 22.41 18.17 -3.59
N ALA A 11 22.16 16.96 -4.14
CA ALA A 11 20.89 16.56 -4.70
C ALA A 11 19.81 16.75 -3.64
N ASP A 12 18.82 17.56 -4.00
CA ASP A 12 17.76 17.99 -3.11
C ASP A 12 17.09 16.77 -2.49
N ARG A 13 17.13 16.71 -1.16
CA ARG A 13 16.38 15.74 -0.37
C ARG A 13 14.90 16.06 -0.58
N ASN A 14 14.25 15.34 -1.48
CA ASN A 14 12.80 15.46 -1.63
C ASN A 14 12.10 14.60 -0.58
N VAL A 15 12.15 15.08 0.66
CA VAL A 15 11.56 14.41 1.84
C VAL A 15 10.07 14.14 1.64
N ALA A 16 9.34 15.09 1.02
CA ALA A 16 7.92 14.95 0.73
C ALA A 16 7.66 13.78 -0.23
N ALA A 17 8.37 13.72 -1.36
CA ALA A 17 8.21 12.63 -2.32
C ALA A 17 8.57 11.25 -1.72
N VAL A 18 9.61 11.17 -0.88
CA VAL A 18 9.96 9.91 -0.21
C VAL A 18 8.86 9.50 0.79
N SER A 19 8.30 10.45 1.54
CA SER A 19 7.19 10.18 2.46
C SER A 19 5.96 9.65 1.72
N GLU A 20 5.57 10.31 0.62
CA GLU A 20 4.43 9.90 -0.21
C GLU A 20 4.62 8.49 -0.80
N LEU A 21 5.84 8.18 -1.25
CA LEU A 21 6.18 6.84 -1.75
C LEU A 21 6.09 5.78 -0.66
N LEU A 22 6.52 6.07 0.57
CA LEU A 22 6.43 5.11 1.68
C LEU A 22 5.00 4.85 2.10
N ASP A 23 4.15 5.88 2.17
CA ASP A 23 2.73 5.72 2.45
C ASP A 23 2.06 4.81 1.41
N ALA A 24 2.42 4.96 0.12
CA ALA A 24 1.91 4.13 -0.98
C ALA A 24 2.39 2.66 -0.95
N LEU A 25 3.46 2.37 -0.20
CA LEU A 25 4.07 1.05 -0.08
C LEU A 25 3.69 0.33 1.23
N ASP A 26 2.76 0.89 2.00
CA ASP A 26 2.30 0.31 3.26
C ASP A 26 1.60 -1.04 3.04
N VAL A 27 2.34 -2.10 3.37
CA VAL A 27 1.88 -3.49 3.24
C VAL A 27 0.71 -3.79 4.16
N GLU A 28 0.70 -3.24 5.38
CA GLU A 28 -0.35 -3.55 6.36
C GLU A 28 -1.69 -2.99 5.89
N ARG A 29 -1.71 -1.74 5.41
CA ARG A 29 -2.91 -1.15 4.82
C ARG A 29 -3.37 -1.88 3.58
N THR A 30 -2.44 -2.17 2.68
CA THR A 30 -2.76 -2.84 1.41
C THR A 30 -3.30 -4.25 1.65
N LEU A 31 -2.70 -5.00 2.58
CA LEU A 31 -3.17 -6.32 3.00
C LEU A 31 -4.51 -6.24 3.72
N SER A 32 -4.72 -5.24 4.58
CA SER A 32 -5.99 -5.03 5.28
C SER A 32 -7.13 -4.75 4.29
N LEU A 33 -6.89 -3.88 3.30
CA LEU A 33 -7.84 -3.61 2.23
C LEU A 33 -8.12 -4.86 1.38
N ALA A 34 -7.09 -5.66 1.11
CA ALA A 34 -7.24 -6.91 0.37
C ALA A 34 -8.05 -7.94 1.16
N LEU A 35 -7.88 -8.06 2.48
CA LEU A 35 -8.50 -9.07 3.35
C LEU A 35 -9.93 -8.71 3.79
N ASP A 36 -10.11 -7.48 4.29
CA ASP A 36 -11.34 -6.98 4.91
C ASP A 36 -11.64 -5.56 4.39
N PRO A 37 -12.09 -5.43 3.13
CA PRO A 37 -12.37 -4.12 2.54
C PRO A 37 -13.50 -3.37 3.25
N GLU A 38 -14.45 -4.07 3.89
CA GLU A 38 -15.53 -3.43 4.65
C GLU A 38 -14.97 -2.69 5.86
N SER A 39 -14.10 -3.34 6.65
CA SER A 39 -13.44 -2.69 7.77
C SER A 39 -12.44 -1.62 7.32
N ALA A 40 -11.69 -1.87 6.25
CA ALA A 40 -10.69 -0.92 5.75
C ALA A 40 -11.32 0.37 5.21
N LEU A 41 -12.49 0.27 4.56
CA LEU A 41 -13.21 1.39 3.95
C LEU A 41 -14.39 1.89 4.80
N GLN A 42 -14.62 1.31 5.98
CA GLN A 42 -15.72 1.64 6.89
C GLN A 42 -17.12 1.57 6.25
N LEU A 43 -17.35 0.53 5.43
CA LEU A 43 -18.62 0.36 4.71
C LEU A 43 -19.80 0.10 5.68
N ASP A 44 -20.97 0.68 5.41
CA ASP A 44 -22.20 0.45 6.20
C ASP A 44 -23.05 -0.71 5.67
N GLN A 45 -23.92 -1.26 6.54
CA GLN A 45 -24.96 -2.21 6.19
C GLN A 45 -25.99 -1.66 5.18
N GLY A 46 -26.08 -0.31 5.04
CA GLY A 46 -26.89 0.35 4.02
C GLY A 46 -26.34 0.23 2.59
N CYS A 47 -25.02 0.10 2.43
CA CYS A 47 -24.40 -0.30 1.17
C CYS A 47 -24.51 -1.82 1.05
N GLN A 48 -25.70 -2.31 0.72
CA GLN A 48 -25.96 -3.75 0.70
C GLN A 48 -25.00 -4.44 -0.28
N ALA A 49 -24.16 -5.31 0.27
CA ALA A 49 -23.44 -6.32 -0.47
C ALA A 49 -24.46 -7.20 -1.22
N GLU A 50 -24.54 -7.07 -2.53
CA GLU A 50 -25.30 -8.02 -3.33
C GLU A 50 -24.42 -9.26 -3.55
N PRO A 51 -24.81 -10.46 -3.04
CA PRO A 51 -24.17 -11.67 -3.47
C PRO A 51 -24.46 -11.83 -4.97
N VAL A 52 -23.44 -11.65 -5.81
CA VAL A 52 -23.60 -11.85 -7.25
C VAL A 52 -23.74 -13.35 -7.43
N ALA A 53 -24.97 -13.81 -7.69
CA ALA A 53 -25.23 -15.21 -7.96
C ALA A 53 -24.23 -15.67 -9.01
N SER A 54 -23.35 -16.61 -8.64
CA SER A 54 -22.32 -17.12 -9.53
C SER A 54 -23.03 -17.68 -10.75
N ALA A 55 -23.09 -16.88 -11.81
CA ALA A 55 -23.51 -17.34 -13.11
C ALA A 55 -22.54 -18.48 -13.38
N ARG A 56 -23.05 -19.72 -13.40
CA ARG A 56 -22.28 -20.93 -13.68
C ARG A 56 -21.37 -20.66 -14.86
N ALA A 57 -20.14 -20.24 -14.57
CA ALA A 57 -19.19 -19.89 -15.59
C ALA A 57 -18.70 -21.23 -16.10
N ASN A 58 -18.81 -21.44 -17.40
CA ASN A 58 -18.20 -22.58 -18.08
C ASN A 58 -16.65 -22.43 -18.09
N GLY A 59 -16.06 -22.00 -16.97
CA GLY A 59 -14.64 -21.79 -16.75
C GLY A 59 -14.08 -22.76 -15.69
N PRO A 60 -12.76 -22.97 -15.67
CA PRO A 60 -12.14 -24.09 -14.97
C PRO A 60 -12.04 -23.97 -13.44
N MET A 61 -12.48 -22.86 -12.81
CA MET A 61 -12.42 -22.71 -11.35
C MET A 61 -13.80 -22.36 -10.75
N PRO A 62 -14.23 -23.07 -9.70
CA PRO A 62 -15.45 -22.71 -8.98
C PRO A 62 -15.21 -21.41 -8.22
N VAL A 63 -15.93 -20.34 -8.61
CA VAL A 63 -16.01 -19.12 -7.80
C VAL A 63 -16.94 -19.42 -6.64
N GLU A 64 -16.42 -19.37 -5.41
CA GLU A 64 -17.17 -19.79 -4.22
C GLU A 64 -18.05 -18.65 -3.70
N GLU A 65 -17.54 -17.42 -3.67
CA GLU A 65 -18.27 -16.26 -3.17
C GLU A 65 -17.89 -14.99 -3.96
N VAL A 66 -18.90 -14.24 -4.41
CA VAL A 66 -18.71 -12.90 -5.00
C VAL A 66 -19.57 -11.91 -4.23
N THR A 67 -18.92 -10.89 -3.69
CA THR A 67 -19.54 -9.80 -2.96
C THR A 67 -19.33 -8.51 -3.74
N ARG A 68 -20.39 -7.76 -4.04
CA ARG A 68 -20.30 -6.46 -4.72
C ARG A 68 -20.97 -5.38 -3.90
N TRP A 69 -20.27 -4.28 -3.70
CA TRP A 69 -20.82 -3.03 -3.17
C TRP A 69 -20.88 -2.01 -4.31
N GLU A 70 -22.01 -1.33 -4.46
CA GLU A 70 -22.24 -0.37 -5.53
C GLU A 70 -22.97 0.86 -5.00
N GLY A 71 -22.45 2.03 -5.34
CA GLY A 71 -23.05 3.32 -5.03
C GLY A 71 -24.10 3.76 -6.06
N PRO A 72 -24.86 4.83 -5.77
CA PRO A 72 -24.72 5.70 -4.60
C PRO A 72 -25.34 5.09 -3.33
N CYS A 73 -24.56 5.02 -2.25
CA CYS A 73 -25.04 4.59 -0.92
C CYS A 73 -24.30 5.32 0.21
N GLN A 74 -24.93 5.44 1.38
CA GLN A 74 -24.37 6.18 2.52
C GLN A 74 -23.60 5.22 3.46
N LEU A 75 -22.44 5.66 3.95
CA LEU A 75 -21.56 4.95 4.89
C LEU A 75 -21.90 5.25 6.36
N GLN A 76 -21.22 4.58 7.30
CA GLN A 76 -21.53 4.62 8.73
C GLN A 76 -21.28 6.00 9.35
N ASP A 77 -20.26 6.68 8.84
CA ASP A 77 -19.87 8.04 9.20
C ASP A 77 -20.70 9.13 8.50
N GLY A 78 -21.57 8.73 7.56
CA GLY A 78 -22.41 9.62 6.77
C GLY A 78 -21.82 10.03 5.42
N ALA A 79 -20.61 9.57 5.07
CA ALA A 79 -20.02 9.76 3.75
C ALA A 79 -20.82 9.03 2.65
N MET A 80 -20.62 9.43 1.39
CA MET A 80 -21.28 8.85 0.23
C MET A 80 -20.29 7.97 -0.53
N LEU A 81 -20.65 6.70 -0.74
CA LEU A 81 -19.94 5.82 -1.66
C LEU A 81 -20.50 5.98 -3.08
N GLU A 82 -19.61 6.17 -4.04
CA GLU A 82 -19.87 6.18 -5.48
C GLU A 82 -19.00 5.10 -6.17
N GLY A 83 -19.41 4.66 -7.36
CA GLY A 83 -18.70 3.60 -8.10
C GLY A 83 -19.00 2.20 -7.57
N SER A 84 -18.09 1.25 -7.78
CA SER A 84 -18.28 -0.12 -7.29
C SER A 84 -16.99 -0.76 -6.81
N LEU A 85 -17.15 -1.68 -5.86
CA LEU A 85 -16.10 -2.55 -5.34
C LEU A 85 -16.61 -3.99 -5.42
N THR A 86 -15.82 -4.88 -6.02
CA THR A 86 -16.14 -6.29 -6.15
C THR A 86 -15.06 -7.11 -5.48
N LEU A 87 -15.48 -8.05 -4.65
CA LEU A 87 -14.64 -9.03 -4.00
C LEU A 87 -15.00 -10.42 -4.49
N THR A 88 -14.04 -11.12 -5.07
CA THR A 88 -14.17 -12.48 -5.57
C THR A 88 -13.28 -13.40 -4.75
N ARG A 89 -13.85 -14.42 -4.12
CA ARG A 89 -13.10 -15.42 -3.35
C ARG A 89 -13.15 -16.79 -4.04
N THR A 90 -11.99 -17.43 -4.05
CA THR A 90 -11.81 -18.84 -4.40
C THR A 90 -11.21 -19.57 -3.19
N ALA A 91 -11.02 -20.89 -3.31
CA ALA A 91 -10.39 -21.67 -2.25
C ALA A 91 -8.98 -21.20 -1.89
N ASP A 92 -8.22 -20.70 -2.88
CA ASP A 92 -6.78 -20.40 -2.75
C ASP A 92 -6.44 -18.92 -3.01
N SER A 93 -7.40 -18.13 -3.51
CA SER A 93 -7.19 -16.73 -3.87
C SER A 93 -8.37 -15.82 -3.57
N GLN A 94 -8.07 -14.53 -3.43
CA GLN A 94 -9.02 -13.45 -3.23
C GLN A 94 -8.67 -12.29 -4.16
N VAL A 95 -9.62 -11.83 -4.95
CA VAL A 95 -9.46 -10.70 -5.86
C VAL A 95 -10.40 -9.58 -5.46
N LEU A 96 -9.84 -8.42 -5.15
CA LEU A 96 -10.57 -7.16 -4.99
C LEU A 96 -10.46 -6.37 -6.30
N SER A 97 -11.56 -5.79 -6.77
CA SER A 97 -11.58 -4.94 -7.97
C SER A 97 -12.45 -3.71 -7.72
N ALA A 98 -11.86 -2.54 -7.89
CA ALA A 98 -12.54 -1.26 -7.76
C ALA A 98 -12.75 -0.64 -9.15
N GLU A 99 -13.98 -0.23 -9.44
CA GLU A 99 -14.33 0.49 -10.66
C GLU A 99 -14.77 1.91 -10.29
N SER A 100 -13.82 2.85 -10.38
CA SER A 100 -14.03 4.27 -10.02
C SER A 100 -14.69 4.44 -8.64
N LEU A 101 -14.28 3.63 -7.67
CA LEU A 101 -14.80 3.72 -6.31
C LEU A 101 -14.38 5.07 -5.71
N ALA A 102 -15.33 5.82 -5.18
CA ALA A 102 -15.06 7.04 -4.43
C ALA A 102 -15.84 7.08 -3.12
N ILE A 103 -15.21 7.58 -2.06
CA ILE A 103 -15.89 7.92 -0.81
C ILE A 103 -15.83 9.44 -0.66
N VAL A 104 -17.00 10.06 -0.59
CA VAL A 104 -17.18 11.51 -0.60
C VAL A 104 -17.81 11.96 0.71
N GLU A 105 -17.08 12.73 1.52
CA GLU A 105 -17.59 13.32 2.75
C GLU A 105 -17.73 14.84 2.58
N GLN A 106 -18.92 15.39 2.86
CA GLN A 106 -19.19 16.83 2.82
C GLN A 106 -18.80 17.52 1.49
N GLY A 107 -18.78 16.78 0.38
CA GLY A 107 -18.40 17.27 -0.95
C GLY A 107 -16.89 17.20 -1.26
N SER A 108 -16.09 16.62 -0.38
CA SER A 108 -14.67 16.33 -0.59
C SER A 108 -14.49 14.83 -0.82
N VAL A 109 -13.61 14.47 -1.77
CA VAL A 109 -13.23 13.07 -1.97
C VAL A 109 -12.23 12.71 -0.87
N GLU A 110 -12.56 11.70 -0.06
CA GLU A 110 -11.68 11.18 0.99
C GLU A 110 -10.89 9.97 0.48
N VAL A 111 -11.53 9.11 -0.32
CA VAL A 111 -10.93 7.95 -0.95
C VAL A 111 -11.30 7.91 -2.43
N LEU A 112 -10.34 7.58 -3.28
CA LEU A 112 -10.55 7.23 -4.67
C LEU A 112 -9.77 5.96 -4.97
N LEU A 113 -10.40 4.95 -5.58
CA LEU A 113 -9.76 3.69 -5.95
C LEU A 113 -10.25 3.19 -7.32
N SER A 114 -9.32 2.72 -8.14
CA SER A 114 -9.61 2.07 -9.41
C SER A 114 -8.53 1.04 -9.72
N GLY A 115 -8.90 -0.17 -10.12
CA GLY A 115 -7.95 -1.26 -10.41
C GLY A 115 -8.26 -2.53 -9.63
N ALA A 116 -7.25 -3.36 -9.39
CA ALA A 116 -7.42 -4.65 -8.74
C ALA A 116 -6.27 -4.99 -7.78
N MET A 117 -6.60 -5.83 -6.81
CA MET A 117 -5.65 -6.54 -5.96
C MET A 117 -5.97 -8.02 -5.99
N GLU A 118 -4.96 -8.85 -6.17
CA GLU A 118 -5.08 -10.30 -6.12
C GLU A 118 -4.17 -10.84 -5.02
N MET A 119 -4.77 -11.49 -4.03
CA MET A 119 -4.07 -12.22 -2.99
C MET A 119 -4.17 -13.71 -3.28
N SER A 120 -3.03 -14.40 -3.34
CA SER A 120 -2.93 -15.85 -3.43
C SER A 120 -2.21 -16.42 -2.22
N ARG A 121 -2.57 -17.64 -1.83
CA ARG A 121 -1.85 -18.41 -0.81
C ARG A 121 -1.15 -19.60 -1.45
N ILE A 122 0.15 -19.74 -1.20
CA ILE A 122 0.95 -20.87 -1.66
C ILE A 122 1.61 -21.49 -0.43
N ASP A 123 1.05 -22.59 0.07
CA ASP A 123 1.41 -23.18 1.36
C ASP A 123 1.29 -22.13 2.49
N ASP A 124 2.41 -21.74 3.10
CA ASP A 124 2.48 -20.73 4.14
C ASP A 124 2.78 -19.32 3.58
N LEU A 125 3.08 -19.17 2.28
CA LEU A 125 3.37 -17.88 1.64
C LEU A 125 2.07 -17.15 1.28
N VAL A 126 2.01 -15.85 1.55
CA VAL A 126 0.98 -14.95 1.02
C VAL A 126 1.60 -14.10 -0.08
N GLU A 127 1.08 -14.21 -1.29
CA GLU A 127 1.43 -13.35 -2.41
C GLU A 127 0.31 -12.33 -2.61
N LEU A 128 0.68 -11.08 -2.85
CA LEU A 128 -0.27 -9.99 -3.06
C LEU A 128 0.20 -9.17 -4.27
N ASN A 129 -0.56 -9.26 -5.35
CA ASN A 129 -0.38 -8.49 -6.57
C ASN A 129 -1.33 -7.31 -6.55
N VAL A 130 -0.82 -6.11 -6.81
CA VAL A 130 -1.56 -4.86 -6.64
C VAL A 130 -1.38 -4.01 -7.87
N ALA A 131 -2.46 -3.78 -8.61
CA ALA A 131 -2.49 -2.92 -9.78
C ALA A 131 -3.64 -1.93 -9.60
N MET A 132 -3.39 -0.81 -8.92
CA MET A 132 -4.42 0.16 -8.54
C MET A 132 -3.98 1.60 -8.76
N HIS A 133 -4.95 2.47 -8.97
CA HIS A 133 -4.79 3.92 -8.92
C HIS A 133 -5.69 4.46 -7.82
N GLY A 134 -5.17 5.30 -6.94
CA GLY A 134 -5.99 5.86 -5.89
C GLY A 134 -5.35 6.89 -4.98
N CYS A 135 -6.14 7.34 -4.00
CA CYS A 135 -5.75 8.19 -2.89
C CYS A 135 -6.60 7.84 -1.64
N GLY A 136 -6.16 8.24 -0.46
CA GLY A 136 -6.87 8.05 0.81
C GLY A 136 -6.82 6.63 1.39
N ALA A 137 -7.05 5.60 0.57
CA ALA A 137 -7.03 4.20 1.02
C ALA A 137 -5.63 3.57 1.01
N LEU A 138 -4.71 4.13 0.23
CA LEU A 138 -3.33 3.66 0.08
C LEU A 138 -2.31 4.69 0.63
N GLY A 139 -2.74 5.65 1.44
CA GLY A 139 -1.85 6.71 1.93
C GLY A 139 -2.60 7.88 2.59
N GLY A 140 -2.05 9.09 2.49
CA GLY A 140 -2.70 10.31 2.97
C GLY A 140 -4.07 10.55 2.35
N SER A 141 -4.93 11.34 3.01
CA SER A 141 -6.23 11.72 2.46
C SER A 141 -6.05 12.40 1.10
N CYS A 142 -7.05 12.35 0.23
CA CYS A 142 -7.01 13.07 -1.06
C CYS A 142 -6.96 14.61 -0.89
N GLY A 143 -6.88 15.11 0.36
CA GLY A 143 -6.84 16.52 0.73
C GLY A 143 -5.48 17.00 1.22
N SER A 144 -4.65 17.54 0.33
CA SER A 144 -3.71 18.64 0.63
C SER A 144 -3.22 19.38 -0.63
N THR A 145 -3.36 18.78 -1.81
CA THR A 145 -3.10 19.38 -3.11
C THR A 145 -4.39 19.44 -3.92
N SER A 146 -4.65 20.58 -4.55
CA SER A 146 -5.67 20.69 -5.60
C SER A 146 -4.91 20.82 -6.92
N PRO A 147 -5.02 19.85 -7.84
CA PRO A 147 -5.88 18.65 -7.81
C PRO A 147 -5.39 17.57 -6.84
N PRO A 148 -6.28 16.64 -6.40
CA PRO A 148 -5.87 15.49 -5.59
C PRO A 148 -4.83 14.67 -6.35
N SER A 149 -3.68 14.41 -5.71
CA SER A 149 -2.65 13.55 -6.25
C SER A 149 -3.13 12.10 -6.18
N THR A 150 -3.51 11.54 -7.32
CA THR A 150 -3.73 10.10 -7.43
C THR A 150 -2.39 9.42 -7.61
N VAL A 151 -2.12 8.37 -6.84
CA VAL A 151 -0.94 7.53 -7.01
C VAL A 151 -1.35 6.27 -7.77
N GLY A 152 -0.65 5.97 -8.86
CA GLY A 152 -0.71 4.66 -9.50
C GLY A 152 0.28 3.71 -8.87
N ILE A 153 -0.12 2.47 -8.62
CA ILE A 153 0.73 1.42 -8.08
C ILE A 153 0.59 0.15 -8.93
N ASP A 154 1.73 -0.43 -9.25
CA ASP A 154 1.88 -1.75 -9.87
C ASP A 154 2.95 -2.49 -9.07
N LEU A 155 2.52 -3.20 -8.03
CA LEU A 155 3.36 -3.76 -6.97
C LEU A 155 3.06 -5.24 -6.75
N GLU A 156 4.12 -6.01 -6.52
CA GLU A 156 4.06 -7.40 -6.11
C GLU A 156 4.71 -7.53 -4.73
N TYR A 157 3.95 -8.04 -3.77
CA TYR A 157 4.41 -8.34 -2.43
C TYR A 157 4.46 -9.85 -2.20
N SER A 158 5.54 -10.33 -1.62
CA SER A 158 5.62 -11.68 -1.05
C SER A 158 5.79 -11.56 0.46
N ILE A 159 4.78 -12.02 1.20
CA ILE A 159 4.71 -11.94 2.66
C ILE A 159 4.98 -13.33 3.22
N PHE A 160 6.09 -13.47 3.93
CA PHE A 160 6.56 -14.69 4.57
C PHE A 160 6.14 -14.68 6.04
N PRO A 161 5.07 -15.38 6.43
CA PRO A 161 4.61 -15.41 7.81
C PRO A 161 5.62 -16.11 8.70
N MET A 162 5.74 -15.65 9.93
CA MET A 162 6.43 -16.37 10.99
C MET A 162 5.39 -17.09 11.88
N ASP A 163 5.87 -17.92 12.82
CA ASP A 163 5.01 -18.66 13.77
C ASP A 163 4.04 -17.76 14.57
N THR A 164 4.28 -16.45 14.61
CA THR A 164 3.50 -15.45 15.34
C THR A 164 2.63 -14.55 14.48
N TYR A 165 2.49 -14.83 13.17
CA TYR A 165 1.64 -14.05 12.27
C TYR A 165 0.23 -13.79 12.84
N PRO A 166 -0.34 -12.57 12.72
CA PRO A 166 0.17 -11.42 11.97
C PRO A 166 1.22 -10.57 12.69
N ARG A 167 1.65 -10.95 13.91
CA ARG A 167 2.57 -10.11 14.70
C ARG A 167 4.00 -10.06 14.19
N ALA A 168 4.43 -11.05 13.43
CA ALA A 168 5.74 -11.02 12.80
C ALA A 168 5.72 -11.70 11.43
N TYR A 169 6.39 -11.08 10.47
CA TYR A 169 6.50 -11.54 9.09
C TYR A 169 7.66 -10.84 8.38
N SER A 170 8.14 -11.43 7.29
CA SER A 170 9.03 -10.76 6.34
C SER A 170 8.29 -10.40 5.08
N VAL A 171 8.69 -9.32 4.42
CA VAL A 171 8.14 -8.87 3.15
C VAL A 171 9.26 -8.72 2.15
N SER A 172 9.00 -9.11 0.90
CA SER A 172 9.67 -8.57 -0.27
C SER A 172 8.66 -7.81 -1.13
N VAL A 173 9.05 -6.65 -1.64
CA VAL A 173 8.25 -5.84 -2.56
C VAL A 173 9.06 -5.54 -3.82
N GLY A 174 8.38 -5.58 -4.96
CA GLY A 174 8.92 -5.13 -6.24
C GLY A 174 7.85 -4.48 -7.10
N GLY A 175 8.23 -3.54 -7.95
CA GLY A 175 7.32 -2.96 -8.94
C GLY A 175 7.57 -1.48 -9.21
N ALA A 176 6.49 -0.73 -9.37
CA ALA A 176 6.52 0.70 -9.64
C ALA A 176 5.38 1.47 -8.97
N VAL A 177 5.69 2.71 -8.62
CA VAL A 177 4.75 3.71 -8.11
C VAL A 177 4.78 4.90 -9.07
N ASP A 178 3.64 5.21 -9.68
CA ASP A 178 3.41 6.37 -10.55
C ASP A 178 2.90 7.54 -9.70
N GLY A 179 3.79 8.49 -9.39
CA GLY A 179 3.44 9.76 -8.75
C GLY A 179 3.15 10.86 -9.77
N GLU A 180 2.75 12.05 -9.33
CA GLU A 180 2.33 13.14 -10.22
C GLU A 180 3.37 13.54 -11.30
N THR A 181 4.66 13.34 -11.04
CA THR A 181 5.75 13.83 -11.90
C THR A 181 6.60 12.74 -12.53
N MET A 182 6.63 11.52 -11.98
CA MET A 182 7.45 10.43 -12.49
C MET A 182 7.00 9.06 -11.95
N ILE A 183 7.26 8.03 -12.75
CA ILE A 183 7.21 6.63 -12.33
C ILE A 183 8.50 6.30 -11.60
N VAL A 184 8.38 5.72 -10.41
CA VAL A 184 9.46 5.30 -9.54
C VAL A 184 9.44 3.79 -9.42
N SER A 185 10.52 3.11 -9.79
CA SER A 185 10.63 1.67 -9.49
C SER A 185 11.01 1.46 -8.03
N VAL A 186 10.41 0.44 -7.43
CA VAL A 186 10.60 0.09 -6.01
C VAL A 186 11.09 -1.34 -5.92
N GLU A 187 12.10 -1.55 -5.08
CA GLU A 187 12.59 -2.87 -4.69
C GLU A 187 12.96 -2.84 -3.21
N GLY A 188 12.47 -3.78 -2.42
CA GLY A 188 12.76 -3.81 -0.99
C GLY A 188 12.49 -5.15 -0.34
N ALA A 189 13.13 -5.34 0.81
CA ALA A 189 12.83 -6.45 1.69
C ALA A 189 13.05 -6.04 3.15
N TRP A 190 12.11 -6.40 4.01
CA TRP A 190 12.18 -6.09 5.43
C TRP A 190 11.44 -7.11 6.29
N LYS A 191 11.67 -7.03 7.59
CA LYS A 191 10.98 -7.79 8.61
C LYS A 191 10.19 -6.85 9.51
N THR A 192 8.99 -7.25 9.88
CA THR A 192 8.14 -6.56 10.86
C THR A 192 7.95 -7.46 12.08
N GLU A 193 7.94 -6.88 13.28
CA GLU A 193 7.67 -7.59 14.53
C GLU A 193 7.00 -6.64 15.55
N GLN A 194 5.67 -6.67 15.62
CA GLN A 194 4.82 -5.74 16.40
C GLN A 194 5.19 -5.70 17.90
N THR A 195 5.74 -6.79 18.43
CA THR A 195 6.15 -6.86 19.84
C THR A 195 7.44 -6.09 20.14
N LEU A 196 8.24 -5.78 19.10
CA LEU A 196 9.48 -5.02 19.21
C LEU A 196 9.23 -3.56 18.83
N CYS A 197 8.63 -3.35 17.66
CA CYS A 197 8.20 -2.05 17.18
C CYS A 197 6.77 -2.20 16.66
N ASP A 198 5.82 -1.41 17.20
CA ASP A 198 4.38 -1.55 16.94
C ASP A 198 4.08 -1.77 15.45
N THR A 199 4.56 -0.85 14.60
CA THR A 199 4.40 -0.95 13.14
C THR A 199 5.71 -0.80 12.35
N GLU A 200 6.76 -0.23 12.95
CA GLU A 200 8.04 0.01 12.26
C GLU A 200 8.76 -1.31 11.90
N PRO A 201 9.36 -1.43 10.69
CA PRO A 201 10.19 -2.59 10.34
C PRO A 201 11.42 -2.72 11.24
N ILE A 202 11.73 -3.94 11.66
CA ILE A 202 12.83 -4.20 12.59
C ILE A 202 14.20 -4.33 11.92
N GLU A 203 14.22 -4.74 10.66
CA GLU A 203 15.42 -4.84 9.84
C GLU A 203 15.03 -4.87 8.36
N GLY A 204 15.84 -4.27 7.49
CA GLY A 204 15.66 -4.37 6.05
C GLY A 204 16.20 -3.19 5.26
N SER A 205 15.80 -3.14 4.00
CA SER A 205 16.09 -2.02 3.11
C SER A 205 15.03 -1.83 2.05
N LEU A 206 14.89 -0.58 1.60
CA LEU A 206 14.04 -0.18 0.49
C LEU A 206 14.86 0.68 -0.48
N VAL A 207 14.77 0.38 -1.76
CA VAL A 207 15.39 1.13 -2.85
C VAL A 207 14.29 1.78 -3.68
N LEU A 208 14.45 3.08 -3.93
CA LEU A 208 13.61 3.85 -4.82
C LEU A 208 14.48 4.31 -5.99
N ASP A 209 14.18 3.84 -7.21
CA ASP A 209 14.90 4.21 -8.43
C ASP A 209 14.42 5.57 -8.95
N THR A 210 14.52 6.58 -8.08
CA THR A 210 14.33 7.99 -8.43
C THR A 210 15.62 8.57 -9.01
N LEU A 211 15.58 9.83 -9.46
CA LEU A 211 16.77 10.58 -9.84
C LEU A 211 16.92 11.79 -8.90
N PRO A 212 17.85 11.76 -7.93
CA PRO A 212 18.84 10.70 -7.63
C PRO A 212 18.25 9.43 -7.04
N ARG A 213 18.97 8.30 -7.14
CA ARG A 213 18.58 7.02 -6.51
C ARG A 213 18.59 7.16 -4.99
N GLN A 214 17.52 6.69 -4.35
CA GLN A 214 17.37 6.71 -2.88
C GLN A 214 17.44 5.29 -2.32
N THR A 215 18.05 5.14 -1.17
CA THR A 215 18.06 3.88 -0.43
C THR A 215 17.80 4.15 1.04
N LEU A 216 16.79 3.48 1.59
CA LEU A 216 16.42 3.52 2.99
C LEU A 216 16.86 2.22 3.65
N THR A 217 17.53 2.33 4.79
CA THR A 217 17.92 1.22 5.64
C THR A 217 17.02 1.25 6.86
N LEU A 218 16.29 0.15 7.06
CA LEU A 218 15.28 0.00 8.09
C LEU A 218 15.93 -0.79 9.23
N GLU A 219 16.01 -0.21 10.43
CA GLU A 219 16.72 -0.80 11.57
C GLU A 219 15.94 -0.62 12.89
N GLY A 220 14.73 -1.17 12.96
CA GLY A 220 13.93 -1.21 14.19
C GLY A 220 14.40 -2.28 15.20
N SER A 221 15.50 -2.03 15.91
CA SER A 221 15.82 -2.77 17.15
C SER A 221 16.53 -1.92 18.22
N GLY A 222 16.70 -0.61 17.93
CA GLY A 222 17.06 0.44 18.90
C GLY A 222 15.83 0.97 19.64
N PRO A 223 15.83 2.22 20.16
CA PRO A 223 14.55 2.84 20.51
C PRO A 223 13.85 3.03 19.17
N CYS A 224 12.84 2.23 18.83
CA CYS A 224 11.99 2.45 17.64
C CYS A 224 11.58 3.93 17.66
N ASP A 225 12.30 4.74 16.88
CA ASP A 225 12.30 6.20 16.95
C ASP A 225 11.62 6.78 15.71
N GLY A 226 11.09 5.90 14.85
CA GLY A 226 10.48 6.25 13.58
C GLY A 226 11.51 6.72 12.55
N CYS A 227 12.81 6.54 12.79
CA CYS A 227 13.86 7.02 11.91
C CYS A 227 14.54 5.90 11.14
N VAL A 228 14.69 6.12 9.83
CA VAL A 228 15.40 5.20 8.93
C VAL A 228 16.73 5.80 8.48
N GLY A 229 17.72 4.94 8.32
CA GLY A 229 18.97 5.31 7.67
C GLY A 229 18.70 5.69 6.21
N TRP A 230 19.29 6.78 5.71
CA TRP A 230 19.00 7.27 4.37
C TRP A 230 20.29 7.52 3.58
N GLN A 231 20.32 7.01 2.34
CA GLN A 231 21.39 7.21 1.37
C GLN A 231 20.85 7.79 0.06
N VAL A 232 21.59 8.74 -0.51
CA VAL A 232 21.34 9.34 -1.84
C VAL A 232 22.54 9.01 -2.72
N GLU A 233 22.33 8.30 -3.83
CA GLU A 233 23.42 7.81 -4.70
C GLU A 233 24.51 7.03 -3.93
N GLY A 234 24.09 6.24 -2.93
CA GLY A 234 25.00 5.48 -2.06
C GLY A 234 25.77 6.31 -1.04
N VAL A 235 25.53 7.63 -0.96
CA VAL A 235 26.13 8.49 0.06
C VAL A 235 25.15 8.68 1.21
N ALA A 236 25.60 8.35 2.43
CA ALA A 236 24.81 8.55 3.64
C ALA A 236 24.46 10.03 3.85
N VAL A 237 23.17 10.30 4.09
CA VAL A 237 22.63 11.61 4.43
C VAL A 237 22.06 11.61 5.85
N ALA A 238 21.42 12.70 6.27
CA ALA A 238 20.77 12.70 7.58
C ALA A 238 19.62 11.67 7.58
N PRO A 239 19.39 10.96 8.70
CA PRO A 239 18.27 10.04 8.83
C PRO A 239 16.94 10.70 8.47
N PHE A 240 16.03 9.90 7.95
CA PHE A 240 14.67 10.32 7.67
C PHE A 240 13.76 9.80 8.77
N CYS A 241 13.13 10.70 9.51
CA CYS A 241 12.22 10.34 10.60
C CYS A 241 10.78 10.59 10.17
N LEU A 242 9.99 9.53 10.19
CA LEU A 242 8.58 9.55 9.88
C LEU A 242 7.81 9.79 11.17
N GLU A 243 7.05 10.89 11.23
CA GLU A 243 6.16 11.10 12.38
C GLU A 243 4.97 10.11 12.38
N ASN A 244 4.58 9.51 11.23
CA ASN A 244 3.36 8.68 11.13
C ASN A 244 3.31 7.58 10.01
N ALA A 245 4.39 7.20 9.34
CA ALA A 245 4.29 6.36 8.12
C ALA A 245 4.59 4.86 8.30
N TRP A 246 4.54 4.36 9.53
CA TRP A 246 4.53 2.92 9.80
C TRP A 246 3.29 2.59 10.61
#